data_AF-A0A7V3X5J9-F1
#
_entry.id   AF-A0A7V3X5J9-F1
#
_cell.length_a   1.000
_cell.length_b   1.000
_cell.length_c   1.000
_cell.angle_alpha   90.00
_cell.angle_beta   90.00
_cell.angle_gamma   90.00
#
_symmetry.space_group_name_H-M   'P 1'
#
loop_
_entity.id
_entity.type
_entity.pdbx_description
1 polymer ?
#
loop_
_entity_poly.entity_id
_entity_poly.type
_entity_poly.pdbx_seq_one_letter_code
_entity_poly.pdbx_strand_id
1 'polypeptide(L)'
;VAEDMVNSLQAMGGTHTLDDFAATACNYTDPVSGQYKGYELVEHPPNGQGATAILMAKILTHFDLPALDPFGAQRAHLEAEAAKLAYDARNRFIADPDMTTRLDHMLADETAASLAALIDPARAMENPAALSENVHKDTVYLTVVDKDRMAVSLIYSIYYAFGSGLASDKFGINFQNRGAGFNLIPGHPNEAGGGKRPMHTIIPGMLKQGGKVIMPFGVMGGAYQPNGHVRFMTNMVDFGLHPQAAIDAPRSFSDEGVMNVERGYSDAVRQELADMGHKVVIPKAALGGAQAIRIDHEAGVLIGASDPRKDGCALGY
;
A
#
# COMPACT_ATOMS: atom_id res chain seq x y z
N VAL A 1 4.92 -12.52 -30.45
CA VAL A 1 5.24 -11.73 -29.24
C VAL A 1 5.75 -12.65 -28.14
N ALA A 2 4.97 -13.64 -27.68
CA ALA A 2 5.42 -14.59 -26.64
C ALA A 2 6.75 -15.30 -27.00
N GLU A 3 6.91 -15.80 -28.22
CA GLU A 3 8.17 -16.40 -28.70
C GLU A 3 9.37 -15.44 -28.59
N ASP A 4 9.18 -14.16 -28.93
CA ASP A 4 10.22 -13.13 -28.81
C ASP A 4 10.61 -12.93 -27.35
N MET A 5 9.63 -12.83 -26.46
CA MET A 5 9.86 -12.68 -25.02
C MET A 5 10.61 -13.88 -24.44
N VAL A 6 10.18 -15.11 -24.76
CA VAL A 6 10.82 -16.35 -24.30
C VAL A 6 12.25 -16.46 -24.81
N ASN A 7 12.47 -16.25 -26.11
CA ASN A 7 13.82 -16.31 -26.69
C ASN A 7 14.76 -15.27 -26.07
N SER A 8 14.28 -14.04 -25.87
CA SER A 8 15.06 -12.97 -25.21
C SER A 8 15.40 -13.36 -23.77
N LEU A 9 14.42 -13.84 -22.99
CA LEU A 9 14.65 -14.27 -21.61
C LEU A 9 15.63 -15.44 -21.52
N GLN A 10 15.51 -16.44 -22.39
CA GLN A 10 16.40 -17.60 -22.42
C GLN A 10 17.83 -17.23 -22.84
N ALA A 11 17.99 -16.31 -23.80
CA ALA A 11 19.30 -15.77 -24.18
C ALA A 11 20.01 -15.07 -23.01
N MET A 12 19.23 -14.54 -22.05
CA MET A 12 19.73 -13.91 -20.81
C MET A 12 19.85 -14.89 -19.63
N GLY A 13 19.61 -16.18 -19.83
CA GLY A 13 19.71 -17.22 -18.80
C GLY A 13 18.43 -17.47 -18.00
N GLY A 14 17.30 -16.89 -18.39
CA GLY A 14 15.99 -17.18 -17.82
C GLY A 14 15.48 -18.57 -18.23
N THR A 15 14.68 -19.19 -17.38
CA THR A 15 14.13 -20.55 -17.59
C THR A 15 12.68 -20.57 -18.08
N HIS A 16 12.19 -19.42 -18.57
CA HIS A 16 10.82 -19.26 -19.04
C HIS A 16 10.56 -20.09 -20.30
N THR A 17 9.35 -20.61 -20.43
CA THR A 17 8.88 -21.43 -21.54
C THR A 17 7.64 -20.81 -22.19
N LEU A 18 7.29 -21.23 -23.40
CA LEU A 18 6.01 -20.83 -24.02
C LEU A 18 4.81 -21.31 -23.20
N ASP A 19 4.93 -22.44 -22.51
CA ASP A 19 3.88 -22.99 -21.65
C ASP A 19 3.60 -22.08 -20.45
N ASP A 20 4.63 -21.46 -19.86
CA ASP A 20 4.44 -20.47 -18.77
C ASP A 20 3.57 -19.29 -19.23
N PHE A 21 3.82 -18.79 -20.45
CA PHE A 21 3.03 -17.70 -21.03
C PHE A 21 1.61 -18.15 -21.41
N ALA A 22 1.46 -19.36 -21.97
CA ALA A 22 0.16 -19.91 -22.34
C ALA A 22 -0.73 -20.23 -21.12
N ALA A 23 -0.12 -20.63 -20.00
CA ALA A 23 -0.81 -20.93 -18.75
C ALA A 23 -1.21 -19.68 -17.94
N THR A 24 -0.66 -18.51 -18.28
CA THR A 24 -0.95 -17.26 -17.56
C THR A 24 -2.42 -16.85 -17.75
N ALA A 25 -3.13 -16.64 -16.64
CA ALA A 25 -4.53 -16.20 -16.65
C ALA A 25 -4.81 -15.19 -15.52
N CYS A 26 -5.81 -14.33 -15.73
CA CYS A 26 -6.32 -13.44 -14.68
C CYS A 26 -7.29 -14.19 -13.77
N ASN A 27 -7.24 -13.93 -12.46
CA ASN A 27 -8.21 -14.44 -11.50
C ASN A 27 -9.24 -13.38 -11.15
N TYR A 28 -10.51 -13.77 -11.12
CA TYR A 28 -11.55 -13.02 -10.42
C TYR A 28 -11.56 -13.47 -8.97
N THR A 29 -11.36 -12.53 -8.05
CA THR A 29 -11.25 -12.81 -6.62
C THR A 29 -12.15 -11.87 -5.84
N ASP A 30 -12.66 -12.34 -4.70
CA ASP A 30 -13.36 -11.48 -3.76
C ASP A 30 -12.35 -10.56 -3.04
N PRO A 31 -12.69 -9.27 -2.83
CA PRO A 31 -11.84 -8.38 -2.06
C PRO A 31 -11.85 -8.72 -0.58
N VAL A 32 -10.81 -8.30 0.13
CA VAL A 32 -10.81 -8.29 1.60
C VAL A 32 -11.23 -6.92 2.10
N SER A 33 -11.86 -6.86 3.27
CA SER A 33 -12.26 -5.59 3.86
C SER A 33 -12.17 -5.55 5.37
N GLY A 34 -12.17 -4.34 5.92
CA GLY A 34 -12.25 -4.12 7.36
C GLY A 34 -12.91 -2.80 7.71
N GLN A 35 -13.62 -2.80 8.83
CA GLN A 35 -14.35 -1.64 9.32
C GLN A 35 -13.41 -0.63 9.99
N TYR A 36 -13.68 0.65 9.76
CA TYR A 36 -13.01 1.77 10.38
C TYR A 36 -14.02 2.92 10.60
N LYS A 37 -14.47 3.12 11.85
CA LYS A 37 -15.35 4.24 12.27
C LYS A 37 -16.56 4.49 11.35
N GLY A 38 -17.28 3.44 10.97
CA GLY A 38 -18.48 3.52 10.11
C GLY A 38 -18.19 3.50 8.60
N TYR A 39 -16.92 3.46 8.22
CA TYR A 39 -16.44 3.19 6.87
C TYR A 39 -15.93 1.76 6.78
N GLU A 40 -15.85 1.25 5.55
CA GLU A 40 -15.25 -0.04 5.23
C GLU A 40 -14.11 0.20 4.23
N LEU A 41 -12.89 -0.14 4.64
CA LEU A 41 -11.72 -0.15 3.77
C LEU A 41 -11.70 -1.49 3.02
N VAL A 42 -11.80 -1.43 1.70
CA VAL A 42 -11.81 -2.58 0.81
C VAL A 42 -10.52 -2.60 0.01
N GLU A 43 -9.84 -3.74 0.01
CA GLU A 43 -8.53 -3.93 -0.58
C GLU A 43 -8.46 -5.23 -1.40
N HIS A 44 -7.45 -5.30 -2.27
CA HIS A 44 -7.16 -6.53 -3.01
C HIS A 44 -6.68 -7.65 -2.05
N PRO A 45 -7.14 -8.90 -2.23
CA PRO A 45 -6.73 -10.03 -1.40
C PRO A 45 -5.25 -10.39 -1.61
N PRO A 46 -4.71 -11.36 -0.84
CA PRO A 46 -3.45 -12.01 -1.19
C PRO A 46 -3.44 -12.42 -2.68
N ASN A 47 -2.30 -12.40 -3.36
CA ASN A 47 -0.94 -12.11 -2.88
C ASN A 47 -0.64 -10.63 -2.64
N GLY A 48 -1.62 -9.73 -2.75
CA GLY A 48 -1.48 -8.32 -2.40
C GLY A 48 -1.34 -8.09 -0.90
N GLN A 49 -0.78 -6.93 -0.53
CA GLN A 49 -0.58 -6.52 0.86
C GLN A 49 -1.77 -5.74 1.47
N GLY A 50 -2.97 -5.84 0.89
CA GLY A 50 -4.15 -5.07 1.29
C GLY A 50 -4.58 -5.28 2.75
N ALA A 51 -4.48 -6.53 3.23
CA ALA A 51 -4.73 -6.89 4.62
C ALA A 51 -3.84 -6.12 5.62
N THR A 52 -2.66 -5.67 5.19
CA THR A 52 -1.75 -4.83 6.01
C THR A 52 -2.38 -3.47 6.30
N ALA A 53 -2.99 -2.84 5.29
CA ALA A 53 -3.67 -1.56 5.45
C ALA A 53 -4.88 -1.69 6.39
N ILE A 54 -5.65 -2.77 6.22
CA ILE A 54 -6.79 -3.08 7.08
C ILE A 54 -6.35 -3.31 8.53
N LEU A 55 -5.33 -4.13 8.77
CA LEU A 55 -4.82 -4.38 10.12
C LEU A 55 -4.33 -3.07 10.77
N MET A 56 -3.58 -2.25 10.03
CA MET A 56 -3.09 -0.97 10.53
C MET A 56 -4.23 0.00 10.86
N ALA A 57 -5.25 0.09 10.01
CA ALA A 57 -6.46 0.86 10.28
C ALA A 57 -7.16 0.37 11.56
N LYS A 58 -7.32 -0.95 11.72
CA LYS A 58 -7.93 -1.53 12.92
C LYS A 58 -7.13 -1.23 14.19
N ILE A 59 -5.81 -1.34 14.15
CA ILE A 59 -4.93 -0.96 15.29
C ILE A 59 -5.21 0.49 15.69
N LEU A 60 -5.30 1.39 14.70
CA LEU A 60 -5.52 2.82 14.94
C LEU A 60 -6.91 3.14 15.51
N THR A 61 -7.91 2.24 15.39
CA THR A 61 -9.23 2.46 16.02
C THR A 61 -9.17 2.49 17.55
N HIS A 62 -8.10 1.96 18.15
CA HIS A 62 -7.88 1.96 19.60
C HIS A 62 -7.31 3.27 20.15
N PHE A 63 -7.06 4.26 19.28
CA PHE A 63 -6.54 5.58 19.66
C PHE A 63 -7.52 6.68 19.25
N ASP A 64 -7.59 7.75 20.06
CA ASP A 64 -8.43 8.91 19.78
C ASP A 64 -7.74 9.88 18.81
N LEU A 65 -7.60 9.47 17.55
CA LEU A 65 -6.97 10.28 16.52
C LEU A 65 -7.59 11.68 16.37
N PRO A 66 -8.93 11.87 16.40
CA PRO A 66 -9.55 13.20 16.30
C PRO A 66 -9.13 14.19 17.39
N ALA A 67 -8.66 13.71 18.55
CA ALA A 67 -8.15 14.57 19.62
C ALA A 67 -6.70 15.04 19.40
N LEU A 68 -6.00 14.52 18.38
CA LEU A 68 -4.63 14.86 18.07
C LEU A 68 -4.55 15.99 17.03
N ASP A 69 -3.38 16.63 16.93
CA ASP A 69 -3.08 17.48 15.77
C ASP A 69 -2.98 16.61 14.49
N PRO A 70 -3.77 16.90 13.43
CA PRO A 70 -3.69 16.18 12.16
C PRO A 70 -2.28 16.09 11.57
N PHE A 71 -1.42 17.06 11.86
CA PHE A 71 -0.03 17.11 11.37
C PHE A 71 0.99 17.12 12.52
N GLY A 72 0.60 16.65 13.71
CA GLY A 72 1.46 16.59 14.89
C GLY A 72 2.29 15.31 15.01
N ALA A 73 3.28 15.36 15.89
CA ALA A 73 4.19 14.24 16.17
C ALA A 73 3.46 13.02 16.73
N GLN A 74 2.51 13.22 17.64
CA GLN A 74 1.78 12.12 18.28
C GLN A 74 1.05 11.23 17.26
N ARG A 75 0.37 11.84 16.29
CA ARG A 75 -0.32 11.10 15.23
C ARG A 75 0.68 10.33 14.36
N ALA A 76 1.74 11.01 13.91
CA ALA A 76 2.76 10.38 13.08
C ALA A 76 3.49 9.23 13.81
N HIS A 77 3.70 9.35 15.12
CA HIS A 77 4.24 8.28 15.96
C HIS A 77 3.30 7.08 16.00
N LEU A 78 2.01 7.25 16.34
CA LEU A 78 1.05 6.14 16.38
C LEU A 78 0.92 5.43 15.02
N GLU A 79 0.88 6.20 13.93
CA GLU A 79 0.87 5.65 12.56
C GLU A 79 2.14 4.82 12.27
N ALA A 80 3.32 5.30 12.71
CA ALA A 80 4.57 4.57 12.54
C ALA A 80 4.62 3.27 13.35
N GLU A 81 4.16 3.28 14.60
CA GLU A 81 4.15 2.08 15.45
C GLU A 81 3.13 1.04 14.94
N ALA A 82 1.94 1.49 14.55
CA ALA A 82 0.94 0.63 13.92
C ALA A 82 1.47 0.02 12.60
N ALA A 83 2.19 0.80 11.79
CA ALA A 83 2.84 0.31 10.58
C ALA A 83 3.88 -0.78 10.92
N LYS A 84 4.79 -0.56 11.86
CA LYS A 84 5.80 -1.58 12.24
C LYS A 84 5.15 -2.94 12.57
N LEU A 85 4.08 -2.93 13.36
CA LEU A 85 3.36 -4.13 13.76
C LEU A 85 2.59 -4.79 12.60
N ALA A 86 1.89 -3.99 11.78
CA ALA A 86 1.14 -4.51 10.64
C ALA A 86 2.05 -5.11 9.56
N TYR A 87 3.20 -4.48 9.30
CA TYR A 87 4.17 -4.95 8.32
C TYR A 87 4.91 -6.21 8.80
N ASP A 88 5.17 -6.34 10.11
CA ASP A 88 5.66 -7.60 10.68
C ASP A 88 4.68 -8.76 10.44
N ALA A 89 3.37 -8.53 10.65
CA ALA A 89 2.34 -9.53 10.33
C ALA A 89 2.30 -9.85 8.82
N ARG A 90 2.37 -8.83 7.96
CA ARG A 90 2.44 -9.01 6.50
C ARG A 90 3.59 -9.93 6.10
N ASN A 91 4.79 -9.66 6.59
CA ASN A 91 6.00 -10.41 6.23
C ASN A 91 5.91 -11.89 6.63
N ARG A 92 5.16 -12.19 7.70
CA ARG A 92 4.98 -13.57 8.20
C ARG A 92 3.87 -14.33 7.47
N PHE A 93 2.84 -13.64 6.99
CA PHE A 93 1.59 -14.31 6.59
C PHE A 93 1.21 -14.13 5.12
N ILE A 94 1.53 -12.99 4.49
CA ILE A 94 1.12 -12.71 3.11
C ILE A 94 2.10 -13.37 2.13
N ALA A 95 1.55 -14.20 1.25
CA ALA A 95 2.26 -14.90 0.18
C ALA A 95 1.31 -15.11 -1.02
N ASP A 96 1.62 -16.06 -1.91
CA ASP A 96 0.62 -16.58 -2.84
C ASP A 96 -0.70 -16.93 -2.10
N PRO A 97 -1.89 -16.66 -2.67
CA PRO A 97 -3.18 -17.06 -2.10
C PRO A 97 -3.19 -18.47 -1.50
N ASP A 98 -2.66 -19.46 -2.22
CA ASP A 98 -2.71 -20.86 -1.81
C ASP A 98 -1.80 -21.16 -0.60
N MET A 99 -0.89 -20.22 -0.28
CA MET A 99 0.06 -20.30 0.82
C MET A 99 -0.28 -19.37 1.98
N THR A 100 -1.26 -18.46 1.80
CA THR A 100 -1.64 -17.47 2.82
C THR A 100 -2.65 -18.06 3.78
N THR A 101 -2.17 -18.66 4.88
CA THR A 101 -3.01 -19.45 5.82
C THR A 101 -3.56 -18.67 7.01
N ARG A 102 -3.11 -17.44 7.24
CA ARG A 102 -3.46 -16.64 8.42
C ARG A 102 -4.08 -15.29 8.10
N LEU A 103 -4.76 -15.19 6.95
CA LEU A 103 -5.47 -13.98 6.55
C LEU A 103 -6.53 -13.56 7.57
N ASP A 104 -7.38 -14.48 8.02
CA ASP A 104 -8.43 -14.19 9.00
C ASP A 104 -7.86 -13.66 10.32
N HIS A 105 -6.68 -14.16 10.72
CA HIS A 105 -5.99 -13.64 11.89
C HIS A 105 -5.52 -12.20 11.68
N MET A 106 -4.98 -11.84 10.51
CA MET A 106 -4.62 -10.45 10.21
C MET A 106 -5.84 -9.53 10.18
N LEU A 107 -7.00 -10.04 9.78
CA LEU A 107 -8.24 -9.26 9.68
C LEU A 107 -9.07 -9.25 10.97
N ALA A 108 -8.69 -9.99 12.01
CA ALA A 108 -9.44 -10.10 13.26
C ALA A 108 -9.29 -8.85 14.15
N ASP A 109 -10.37 -8.44 14.80
CA ASP A 109 -10.37 -7.29 15.73
C ASP A 109 -9.53 -7.59 16.97
N GLU A 110 -9.51 -8.83 17.45
CA GLU A 110 -8.73 -9.26 18.61
C GLU A 110 -7.22 -9.16 18.34
N THR A 111 -6.79 -9.42 17.11
CA THR A 111 -5.40 -9.24 16.69
C THR A 111 -5.03 -7.77 16.73
N ALA A 112 -5.87 -6.90 16.17
CA ALA A 112 -5.64 -5.46 16.18
C ALA A 112 -5.58 -4.90 17.61
N ALA A 113 -6.49 -5.33 18.50
CA ALA A 113 -6.48 -4.93 19.90
C ALA A 113 -5.21 -5.38 20.63
N SER A 114 -4.75 -6.61 20.38
CA SER A 114 -3.53 -7.16 20.97
C SER A 114 -2.29 -6.40 20.50
N LEU A 115 -2.24 -6.01 19.23
CA LEU A 115 -1.13 -5.23 18.67
C LEU A 115 -1.17 -3.77 19.15
N ALA A 116 -2.35 -3.14 19.22
CA ALA A 116 -2.49 -1.79 19.75
C ALA A 116 -1.98 -1.68 21.19
N ALA A 117 -2.19 -2.71 22.02
CA ALA A 117 -1.69 -2.76 23.40
C ALA A 117 -0.15 -2.80 23.51
N LEU A 118 0.58 -3.07 22.42
CA LEU A 118 2.05 -3.05 22.38
C LEU A 118 2.62 -1.65 22.11
N ILE A 119 1.78 -0.70 21.65
CA ILE A 119 2.22 0.64 21.28
C ILE A 119 2.32 1.50 22.54
N ASP A 120 3.53 1.95 22.86
CA ASP A 120 3.76 3.00 23.86
C ASP A 120 3.59 4.37 23.18
N PRO A 121 2.58 5.18 23.54
CA PRO A 121 2.33 6.46 22.87
C PRO A 121 3.44 7.49 23.06
N ALA A 122 4.41 7.28 23.96
CA ALA A 122 5.49 8.21 24.23
C ALA A 122 6.86 7.71 23.74
N ARG A 123 6.96 6.46 23.28
CA ARG A 123 8.25 5.84 22.98
C ARG A 123 8.18 4.91 21.78
N ALA A 124 9.07 5.14 20.81
CA ALA A 124 9.23 4.28 19.66
C ALA A 124 9.74 2.89 20.07
N MET A 125 9.08 1.85 19.56
CA MET A 125 9.55 0.47 19.62
C MET A 125 10.81 0.29 18.78
N GLU A 126 11.70 -0.59 19.23
CA GLU A 126 12.79 -1.09 18.39
C GLU A 126 12.19 -1.79 17.17
N ASN A 127 12.78 -1.53 16.00
CA ASN A 127 12.25 -2.07 14.76
C ASN A 127 12.34 -3.61 14.80
N PRO A 128 11.24 -4.38 14.64
CA PRO A 128 11.33 -5.82 14.49
C PRO A 128 12.32 -6.14 13.36
N ALA A 129 13.19 -7.13 13.60
CA ALA A 129 14.38 -7.40 12.78
C ALA A 129 14.09 -7.29 11.28
N ALA A 130 14.93 -6.53 10.58
CA ALA A 130 14.80 -6.29 9.14
C ALA A 130 14.90 -7.61 8.36
N LEU A 131 13.77 -8.23 8.07
CA LEU A 131 13.69 -9.16 6.95
C LEU A 131 13.78 -8.29 5.70
N SER A 132 14.93 -8.36 5.05
CA SER A 132 15.26 -7.67 3.81
C SER A 132 14.13 -7.83 2.79
N GLU A 133 13.24 -6.85 2.71
CA GLU A 133 12.35 -6.65 1.58
C GLU A 133 12.83 -5.38 0.88
N ASN A 134 13.40 -5.54 -0.31
CA ASN A 134 13.91 -4.39 -1.02
C ASN A 134 12.76 -3.44 -1.39
N VAL A 135 12.90 -2.18 -0.95
CA VAL A 135 11.89 -1.15 -1.11
C VAL A 135 11.96 -0.55 -2.52
N HIS A 136 10.89 -0.71 -3.29
CA HIS A 136 10.72 -0.05 -4.60
C HIS A 136 9.66 1.06 -4.52
N LYS A 137 9.70 2.03 -5.44
CA LYS A 137 8.85 3.25 -5.37
C LYS A 137 8.01 3.51 -6.63
N ASP A 138 8.14 2.67 -7.65
CA ASP A 138 7.56 2.91 -8.97
C ASP A 138 6.32 2.03 -9.22
N THR A 139 5.19 2.69 -9.38
CA THR A 139 3.88 2.09 -9.60
C THR A 139 3.01 3.17 -10.22
N VAL A 140 2.07 2.77 -11.09
CA VAL A 140 1.03 3.65 -11.63
C VAL A 140 -0.31 3.21 -11.06
N TYR A 141 -1.08 4.18 -10.58
CA TYR A 141 -2.43 4.03 -10.08
C TYR A 141 -3.33 4.97 -10.87
N LEU A 142 -4.51 4.48 -11.23
CA LEU A 142 -5.55 5.26 -11.87
C LEU A 142 -6.92 4.83 -11.35
N THR A 143 -7.85 5.77 -11.39
CA THR A 143 -9.23 5.51 -11.01
C THR A 143 -10.18 6.21 -11.97
N VAL A 144 -11.31 5.57 -12.22
CA VAL A 144 -12.40 6.10 -13.05
C VAL A 144 -13.73 5.81 -12.36
N VAL A 145 -14.64 6.78 -12.40
CA VAL A 145 -16.04 6.59 -12.03
C VAL A 145 -16.90 7.11 -13.18
N ASP A 146 -17.81 6.27 -13.68
CA ASP A 146 -18.70 6.63 -14.78
C ASP A 146 -20.03 7.26 -14.31
N LYS A 147 -20.89 7.60 -15.28
CA LYS A 147 -22.21 8.18 -15.03
C LYS A 147 -23.15 7.26 -14.23
N ASP A 148 -22.95 5.94 -14.34
CA ASP A 148 -23.77 4.91 -13.70
C ASP A 148 -23.16 4.48 -12.34
N ARG A 149 -22.11 5.17 -11.89
CA ARG A 149 -21.35 4.93 -10.65
C ARG A 149 -20.58 3.61 -10.64
N MET A 150 -20.26 3.06 -11.81
CA MET A 150 -19.24 2.02 -11.91
C MET A 150 -17.89 2.64 -11.54
N ALA A 151 -17.25 2.08 -10.52
CA ALA A 151 -15.97 2.55 -10.01
C ALA A 151 -14.87 1.53 -10.32
N VAL A 152 -13.76 2.02 -10.87
CA VAL A 152 -12.55 1.22 -11.12
C VAL A 152 -11.41 1.80 -10.32
N SER A 153 -10.83 0.99 -9.43
CA SER A 153 -9.57 1.28 -8.74
C SER A 153 -8.51 0.36 -9.35
N LEU A 154 -7.61 0.91 -10.17
CA LEU A 154 -6.65 0.12 -10.95
C LEU A 154 -5.22 0.51 -10.62
N ILE A 155 -4.40 -0.50 -10.36
CA ILE A 155 -2.98 -0.33 -10.08
C ILE A 155 -2.15 -1.29 -10.93
N TYR A 156 -1.03 -0.81 -11.47
CA TYR A 156 -0.13 -1.58 -12.31
C TYR A 156 1.33 -1.21 -12.03
N SER A 157 2.21 -2.22 -12.04
CA SER A 157 3.64 -2.02 -11.79
C SER A 157 4.45 -3.20 -12.31
N ILE A 158 5.58 -2.89 -12.94
CA ILE A 158 6.65 -3.85 -13.30
C ILE A 158 7.67 -4.04 -12.16
N TYR A 159 7.29 -3.68 -10.93
CA TYR A 159 8.06 -3.62 -9.69
C TYR A 159 9.01 -2.42 -9.59
N TYR A 160 10.28 -2.55 -9.97
CA TYR A 160 11.17 -1.38 -10.03
C TYR A 160 10.89 -0.52 -11.27
N ALA A 161 11.37 0.73 -11.31
CA ALA A 161 11.12 1.71 -12.39
C ALA A 161 11.07 1.13 -13.81
N PHE A 162 12.15 0.47 -14.23
CA PHE A 162 12.27 -0.17 -15.55
C PHE A 162 12.19 -1.70 -15.46
N GLY A 163 11.57 -2.21 -14.39
CA GLY A 163 11.54 -3.62 -14.06
C GLY A 163 12.95 -4.17 -13.90
N SER A 164 13.26 -5.20 -14.68
CA SER A 164 14.60 -5.80 -14.76
C SER A 164 15.64 -4.92 -15.47
N GLY A 165 15.23 -3.85 -16.16
CA GLY A 165 16.08 -3.10 -17.08
C GLY A 165 16.36 -3.83 -18.39
N LEU A 166 15.68 -4.96 -18.63
CA LEU A 166 15.80 -5.81 -19.81
C LEU A 166 14.49 -5.74 -20.60
N ALA A 167 14.57 -5.94 -21.91
CA ALA A 167 13.43 -5.92 -22.80
C ALA A 167 13.52 -7.03 -23.85
N SER A 168 12.39 -7.35 -24.47
CA SER A 168 12.37 -8.29 -25.60
C SER A 168 13.02 -7.69 -26.86
N ASP A 169 13.78 -8.49 -27.60
CA ASP A 169 14.63 -8.01 -28.70
C ASP A 169 13.84 -7.36 -29.84
N LYS A 170 12.75 -8.00 -30.28
CA LYS A 170 11.99 -7.54 -31.45
C LYS A 170 11.01 -6.43 -31.11
N PHE A 171 10.35 -6.52 -29.96
CA PHE A 171 9.22 -5.65 -29.61
C PHE A 171 9.53 -4.61 -28.54
N GLY A 172 10.70 -4.68 -27.89
CA GLY A 172 11.08 -3.73 -26.84
C GLY A 172 10.18 -3.79 -25.61
N ILE A 173 9.61 -4.97 -25.32
CA ILE A 173 8.73 -5.14 -24.15
C ILE A 173 9.59 -5.28 -22.91
N ASN A 174 9.56 -4.28 -22.03
CA ASN A 174 10.27 -4.31 -20.76
C ASN A 174 9.78 -5.47 -19.88
N PHE A 175 10.71 -6.25 -19.33
CA PHE A 175 10.41 -7.33 -18.40
C PHE A 175 10.35 -6.82 -16.96
N GLN A 176 9.28 -7.16 -16.25
CA GLN A 176 9.21 -6.92 -14.81
C GLN A 176 10.26 -7.72 -14.04
N ASN A 177 10.62 -7.25 -12.85
CA ASN A 177 11.46 -8.00 -11.90
C ASN A 177 10.72 -8.34 -10.60
N ARG A 178 9.41 -8.54 -10.69
CA ARG A 178 8.52 -8.83 -9.56
C ARG A 178 8.89 -10.09 -8.76
N GLY A 179 9.61 -11.04 -9.37
CA GLY A 179 10.15 -12.21 -8.66
C GLY A 179 11.04 -11.85 -7.47
N ALA A 180 11.59 -10.63 -7.41
CA ALA A 180 12.31 -10.13 -6.24
C ALA A 180 11.43 -9.92 -4.99
N GLY A 181 10.10 -10.06 -5.13
CA GLY A 181 9.18 -10.14 -4.00
C GLY A 181 9.13 -11.51 -3.31
N PHE A 182 9.82 -12.54 -3.81
CA PHE A 182 9.95 -13.83 -3.13
C PHE A 182 10.97 -13.77 -1.98
N ASN A 183 10.80 -14.68 -1.02
CA ASN A 183 11.80 -15.00 -0.01
C ASN A 183 12.65 -16.20 -0.48
N LEU A 184 13.91 -16.27 -0.05
CA LEU A 184 14.83 -17.38 -0.32
C LEU A 184 15.04 -18.29 0.90
N ILE A 185 14.33 -18.03 2.01
CA ILE A 185 14.36 -18.85 3.22
C ILE A 185 13.50 -20.10 2.99
N PRO A 186 14.08 -21.32 3.10
CA PRO A 186 13.33 -22.55 2.96
C PRO A 186 12.16 -22.65 3.95
N GLY A 187 10.98 -23.04 3.47
CA GLY A 187 9.76 -23.19 4.27
C GLY A 187 9.03 -21.88 4.57
N HIS A 188 9.53 -20.73 4.10
CA HIS A 188 8.78 -19.47 4.20
C HIS A 188 7.52 -19.54 3.32
N PRO A 189 6.35 -19.03 3.75
CA PRO A 189 5.13 -19.08 2.91
C PRO A 189 5.33 -18.45 1.52
N ASN A 190 6.09 -17.36 1.48
CA ASN A 190 6.51 -16.64 0.27
C ASN A 190 7.86 -17.11 -0.31
N GLU A 191 8.29 -18.35 -0.04
CA GLU A 191 9.48 -18.95 -0.67
C GLU A 191 9.32 -19.03 -2.20
N ALA A 192 10.39 -18.73 -2.94
CA ALA A 192 10.43 -18.83 -4.39
C ALA A 192 10.12 -20.26 -4.88
N GLY A 193 9.20 -20.38 -5.82
CA GLY A 193 8.83 -21.68 -6.40
C GLY A 193 8.13 -21.54 -7.75
N GLY A 194 8.21 -22.59 -8.57
CA GLY A 194 7.53 -22.64 -9.87
C GLY A 194 6.01 -22.56 -9.73
N GLY A 195 5.36 -21.82 -10.63
CA GLY A 195 3.91 -21.61 -10.61
C GLY A 195 3.38 -20.75 -9.46
N LYS A 196 4.23 -20.32 -8.52
CA LYS A 196 3.85 -19.42 -7.43
C LYS A 196 3.90 -17.96 -7.87
N ARG A 197 3.09 -17.12 -7.23
CA ARG A 197 3.15 -15.67 -7.33
C ARG A 197 3.88 -15.12 -6.10
N PRO A 198 4.86 -14.21 -6.26
CA PRO A 198 5.52 -13.57 -5.12
C PRO A 198 4.54 -12.66 -4.39
N MET A 199 4.79 -12.32 -3.12
CA MET A 199 4.04 -11.26 -2.44
C MET A 199 4.09 -9.96 -3.27
N HIS A 200 2.93 -9.33 -3.44
CA HIS A 200 2.75 -8.11 -4.20
C HIS A 200 2.54 -6.90 -3.30
N THR A 201 3.28 -5.85 -3.61
CA THR A 201 3.16 -4.56 -2.94
C THR A 201 1.99 -3.71 -3.46
N ILE A 202 1.44 -4.03 -4.62
CA ILE A 202 0.40 -3.22 -5.27
C ILE A 202 -0.95 -3.45 -4.60
N ILE A 203 -1.60 -2.36 -4.17
CA ILE A 203 -2.94 -2.40 -3.57
C ILE A 203 -3.83 -1.31 -4.18
N PRO A 204 -4.89 -1.67 -4.93
CA PRO A 204 -5.96 -0.75 -5.27
C PRO A 204 -7.00 -0.71 -4.12
N GLY A 205 -7.31 0.49 -3.63
CA GLY A 205 -8.24 0.69 -2.53
C GLY A 205 -9.63 1.12 -2.98
N MET A 206 -10.64 0.78 -2.20
CA MET A 206 -11.96 1.40 -2.23
C MET A 206 -12.46 1.68 -0.81
N LEU A 207 -13.12 2.81 -0.60
CA LEU A 207 -13.89 3.08 0.61
C LEU A 207 -15.37 2.86 0.35
N LYS A 208 -16.03 2.17 1.27
CA LYS A 208 -17.50 2.09 1.34
C LYS A 208 -18.02 2.74 2.60
N GLN A 209 -19.26 3.23 2.53
CA GLN A 209 -20.02 3.73 3.66
C GLN A 209 -21.49 3.34 3.46
N GLY A 210 -22.13 2.78 4.50
CA GLY A 210 -23.52 2.33 4.40
C GLY A 210 -23.76 1.31 3.28
N GLY A 211 -22.79 0.42 3.02
CA GLY A 211 -22.85 -0.59 1.96
C GLY A 211 -22.60 -0.09 0.53
N LYS A 212 -22.43 1.23 0.33
CA LYS A 212 -22.16 1.83 -1.00
C LYS A 212 -20.69 2.19 -1.14
N VAL A 213 -20.12 1.99 -2.34
CA VAL A 213 -18.80 2.56 -2.68
C VAL A 213 -18.92 4.08 -2.70
N ILE A 214 -18.05 4.74 -1.96
CA ILE A 214 -17.97 6.20 -1.91
C ILE A 214 -16.69 6.74 -2.53
N MET A 215 -15.64 5.93 -2.68
CA MET A 215 -14.37 6.40 -3.21
C MET A 215 -13.45 5.26 -3.66
N PRO A 216 -13.23 5.03 -4.96
CA PRO A 216 -12.00 4.40 -5.41
C PRO A 216 -10.81 5.35 -5.20
N PHE A 217 -9.73 4.81 -4.63
CA PHE A 217 -8.50 5.56 -4.39
C PHE A 217 -7.28 4.64 -4.34
N GLY A 218 -6.11 5.23 -4.42
CA GLY A 218 -4.86 4.51 -4.24
C GLY A 218 -3.72 5.47 -3.95
N VAL A 219 -2.81 5.07 -3.07
CA VAL A 219 -1.59 5.83 -2.75
C VAL A 219 -0.39 4.97 -3.09
N MET A 220 0.22 5.23 -4.25
CA MET A 220 1.37 4.49 -4.80
C MET A 220 2.61 4.65 -3.92
N GLY A 221 3.58 3.73 -4.08
CA GLY A 221 4.90 3.86 -3.45
C GLY A 221 5.49 2.56 -2.88
N GLY A 222 5.18 1.41 -3.51
CA GLY A 222 5.68 0.10 -3.08
C GLY A 222 5.34 -0.22 -1.62
N ALA A 223 6.34 -0.26 -0.74
CA ALA A 223 6.13 -0.50 0.69
C ALA A 223 5.29 0.59 1.35
N TYR A 224 5.25 1.83 0.84
CA TYR A 224 4.46 2.91 1.44
C TYR A 224 2.94 2.72 1.30
N GLN A 225 2.46 1.89 0.37
CA GLN A 225 1.04 1.89 -0.03
C GLN A 225 0.07 1.64 1.14
N PRO A 226 0.23 0.60 2.00
CA PRO A 226 -0.65 0.43 3.15
C PRO A 226 -0.69 1.65 4.07
N ASN A 227 0.48 2.22 4.38
CA ASN A 227 0.57 3.41 5.21
C ASN A 227 -0.11 4.63 4.56
N GLY A 228 0.14 4.84 3.28
CA GLY A 228 -0.51 5.89 2.49
C GLY A 228 -2.03 5.73 2.46
N HIS A 229 -2.55 4.51 2.30
CA HIS A 229 -3.98 4.24 2.26
C HIS A 229 -4.68 4.64 3.55
N VAL A 230 -4.13 4.23 4.69
CA VAL A 230 -4.71 4.56 6.00
C VAL A 230 -4.51 6.02 6.35
N ARG A 231 -3.35 6.63 6.04
CA ARG A 231 -3.15 8.07 6.23
C ARG A 231 -4.18 8.89 5.44
N PHE A 232 -4.41 8.53 4.18
CA PHE A 232 -5.39 9.19 3.33
C PHE A 232 -6.83 8.99 3.86
N MET A 233 -7.19 7.77 4.23
CA MET A 233 -8.50 7.46 4.81
C MET A 233 -8.73 8.26 6.10
N THR A 234 -7.80 8.21 7.06
CA THR A 234 -7.92 8.89 8.35
C THR A 234 -7.94 10.40 8.21
N ASN A 235 -7.20 10.98 7.26
CA ASN A 235 -7.32 12.41 6.92
C ASN A 235 -8.76 12.83 6.60
N MET A 236 -9.51 11.98 5.88
CA MET A 236 -10.91 12.28 5.55
C MET A 236 -11.87 11.91 6.68
N VAL A 237 -11.69 10.73 7.27
CA VAL A 237 -12.63 10.16 8.25
C VAL A 237 -12.48 10.80 9.64
N ASP A 238 -11.25 10.95 10.13
CA ASP A 238 -10.98 11.47 11.48
C ASP A 238 -10.87 13.00 11.50
N PHE A 239 -10.35 13.60 10.42
CA PHE A 239 -10.04 15.03 10.36
C PHE A 239 -10.90 15.82 9.36
N GLY A 240 -11.86 15.16 8.70
CA GLY A 240 -12.83 15.82 7.81
C GLY A 240 -12.23 16.51 6.59
N LEU A 241 -11.00 16.16 6.19
CA LEU A 241 -10.33 16.81 5.07
C LEU A 241 -11.01 16.49 3.74
N HIS A 242 -11.10 17.51 2.88
CA HIS A 242 -11.50 17.34 1.47
C HIS A 242 -10.52 16.39 0.74
N PRO A 243 -10.94 15.56 -0.24
CA PRO A 243 -10.07 14.59 -0.91
C PRO A 243 -8.72 15.16 -1.38
N GLN A 244 -8.72 16.34 -2.02
CA GLN A 244 -7.46 16.99 -2.43
C GLN A 244 -6.59 17.37 -1.22
N ALA A 245 -7.16 17.96 -0.17
CA ALA A 245 -6.41 18.31 1.04
C ALA A 245 -5.87 17.07 1.76
N ALA A 246 -6.61 15.96 1.75
CA ALA A 246 -6.16 14.68 2.29
C ALA A 246 -4.96 14.09 1.51
N ILE A 247 -4.90 14.33 0.20
CA ILE A 247 -3.75 13.97 -0.67
C ILE A 247 -2.56 14.90 -0.43
N ASP A 248 -2.81 16.21 -0.35
CA ASP A 248 -1.78 17.25 -0.22
C ASP A 248 -1.07 17.19 1.13
N ALA A 249 -1.79 16.76 2.18
CA ALA A 249 -1.28 16.60 3.53
C ALA A 249 0.11 15.94 3.59
N PRO A 250 0.99 16.38 4.50
CA PRO A 250 2.34 15.85 4.60
C PRO A 250 2.32 14.39 5.08
N ARG A 251 3.25 13.60 4.56
CA ARG A 251 3.34 12.16 4.80
C ARG A 251 4.57 11.80 5.63
N SER A 252 4.44 10.73 6.40
CA SER A 252 5.55 10.10 7.10
C SER A 252 5.51 8.60 6.87
N PHE A 253 6.65 7.92 6.98
CA PHE A 253 6.75 6.47 6.83
C PHE A 253 7.96 5.91 7.56
N SER A 254 7.75 4.96 8.46
CA SER A 254 8.82 4.22 9.11
C SER A 254 9.15 2.97 8.30
N ASP A 255 10.41 2.86 7.90
CA ASP A 255 10.91 1.81 7.02
C ASP A 255 12.41 1.62 7.24
N GLU A 256 12.91 0.40 7.15
CA GLU A 256 14.34 0.06 7.31
C GLU A 256 15.05 0.74 8.52
N GLY A 257 14.34 0.92 9.63
CA GLY A 257 14.88 1.53 10.85
C GLY A 257 15.08 3.04 10.79
N VAL A 258 14.52 3.71 9.77
CA VAL A 258 14.40 5.17 9.69
C VAL A 258 12.93 5.58 9.61
N MET A 259 12.64 6.80 10.04
CA MET A 259 11.32 7.43 9.86
C MET A 259 11.46 8.58 8.87
N ASN A 260 10.98 8.37 7.65
CA ASN A 260 10.90 9.41 6.63
C ASN A 260 9.78 10.37 7.02
N VAL A 261 10.07 11.66 7.20
CA VAL A 261 9.09 12.69 7.54
C VAL A 261 9.22 13.83 6.53
N GLU A 262 8.17 14.05 5.73
CA GLU A 262 8.20 15.05 4.66
C GLU A 262 8.36 16.49 5.17
N ARG A 263 8.84 17.36 4.29
CA ARG A 263 9.08 18.79 4.59
C ARG A 263 7.84 19.58 5.01
N GLY A 264 6.64 19.08 4.71
CA GLY A 264 5.39 19.73 5.14
C GLY A 264 5.10 19.59 6.63
N TYR A 265 5.80 18.72 7.36
CA TYR A 265 5.83 18.77 8.84
C TYR A 265 6.75 19.90 9.32
N SER A 266 6.49 20.46 10.50
CA SER A 266 7.37 21.45 11.13
C SER A 266 8.64 20.79 11.68
N ASP A 267 9.68 21.60 11.93
CA ASP A 267 10.90 21.10 12.59
C ASP A 267 10.64 20.66 14.04
N ALA A 268 9.67 21.29 14.72
CA ALA A 268 9.24 20.87 16.05
C ALA A 268 8.68 19.44 16.03
N VAL A 269 7.81 19.12 15.05
CA VAL A 269 7.27 17.75 14.91
C VAL A 269 8.39 16.73 14.66
N ARG A 270 9.37 17.08 13.81
CA ARG A 270 10.53 16.20 13.57
C ARG A 270 11.36 15.99 14.82
N GLN A 271 11.56 17.04 15.62
CA GLN A 271 12.30 16.95 16.88
C GLN A 271 11.55 16.11 17.92
N GLU A 272 10.25 16.34 18.11
CA GLU A 272 9.43 15.54 19.04
C GLU A 272 9.43 14.05 18.69
N LEU A 273 9.34 13.71 17.40
CA LEU A 273 9.46 12.33 16.94
C LEU A 273 10.85 11.73 17.25
N ALA A 274 11.92 12.53 17.11
CA ALA A 274 13.26 12.10 17.47
C ALA A 274 13.41 11.89 18.98
N ASP A 275 12.81 12.76 19.80
CA ASP A 275 12.80 12.68 21.26
C ASP A 275 12.02 11.43 21.75
N MET A 276 10.99 11.00 21.02
CA MET A 276 10.30 9.72 21.25
C MET A 276 11.15 8.50 20.85
N GLY A 277 12.30 8.69 20.20
CA GLY A 277 13.24 7.63 19.82
C GLY A 277 13.23 7.23 18.34
N HIS A 278 12.49 7.94 17.48
CA HIS A 278 12.52 7.67 16.04
C HIS A 278 13.79 8.21 15.38
N LYS A 279 14.36 7.44 14.46
CA LYS A 279 15.45 7.93 13.60
C LYS A 279 14.89 8.74 12.43
N VAL A 280 14.59 10.00 12.68
CA VAL A 280 13.92 10.89 11.72
C VAL A 280 14.86 11.34 10.60
N VAL A 281 14.38 11.24 9.35
CA VAL A 281 15.06 11.75 8.16
C VAL A 281 14.07 12.49 7.26
N ILE A 282 14.53 13.55 6.61
CA ILE A 282 13.75 14.19 5.54
C ILE A 282 14.02 13.40 4.24
N PRO A 283 12.99 12.80 3.61
CA PRO A 283 13.21 11.99 2.43
C PRO A 283 13.68 12.85 1.25
N LYS A 284 14.56 12.28 0.42
CA LYS A 284 15.07 12.95 -0.81
C LYS A 284 14.01 13.10 -1.89
N ALA A 285 13.07 12.15 -1.95
CA ALA A 285 11.95 12.12 -2.87
C ALA A 285 10.65 12.09 -2.08
N ALA A 286 9.57 12.60 -2.67
CA ALA A 286 8.28 12.63 -2.02
C ALA A 286 7.74 11.20 -1.74
N LEU A 287 6.95 11.06 -0.67
CA LEU A 287 6.39 9.77 -0.28
C LEU A 287 5.13 9.51 -1.10
N GLY A 288 5.27 8.60 -2.06
CA GLY A 288 4.16 8.07 -2.84
C GLY A 288 3.53 9.04 -3.83
N GLY A 289 2.33 8.69 -4.29
CA GLY A 289 1.51 9.48 -5.20
C GLY A 289 0.08 8.96 -5.20
N ALA A 290 -0.91 9.83 -5.08
CA ALA A 290 -2.31 9.45 -4.91
C ALA A 290 -3.23 9.91 -6.05
N GLN A 291 -4.26 9.12 -6.33
CA GLN A 291 -5.44 9.53 -7.10
C GLN A 291 -6.68 9.07 -6.36
N ALA A 292 -7.75 9.86 -6.41
CA ALA A 292 -9.02 9.50 -5.79
C ALA A 292 -10.19 10.15 -6.54
N ILE A 293 -11.35 9.48 -6.54
CA ILE A 293 -12.61 10.09 -6.98
C ILE A 293 -13.65 9.85 -5.89
N ARG A 294 -14.09 10.90 -5.20
CA ARG A 294 -15.21 10.82 -4.27
C ARG A 294 -16.53 10.79 -5.04
N ILE A 295 -17.39 9.86 -4.67
CA ILE A 295 -18.77 9.75 -5.11
C ILE A 295 -19.66 10.35 -4.02
N ASP A 296 -20.10 11.59 -4.22
CA ASP A 296 -21.08 12.22 -3.34
C ASP A 296 -22.48 11.79 -3.76
N HIS A 297 -23.02 10.77 -3.09
CA HIS A 297 -24.35 10.23 -3.39
C HIS A 297 -25.49 11.18 -3.06
N GLU A 298 -25.29 12.11 -2.12
CA GLU A 298 -26.32 13.06 -1.71
C GLU A 298 -26.40 14.24 -2.67
N ALA A 299 -25.25 14.82 -3.01
CA ALA A 299 -25.16 15.92 -3.97
C ALA A 299 -25.22 15.44 -5.43
N GLY A 300 -25.02 14.15 -5.68
CA GLY A 300 -25.03 13.56 -7.02
C GLY A 300 -23.81 13.92 -7.88
N VAL A 301 -22.72 14.36 -7.26
CA VAL A 301 -21.50 14.84 -7.94
C VAL A 301 -20.29 13.92 -7.74
N LEU A 302 -19.32 14.02 -8.63
CA LEU A 302 -18.02 13.36 -8.53
C LEU A 302 -16.93 14.39 -8.24
N ILE A 303 -16.05 14.09 -7.29
CA ILE A 303 -14.96 14.99 -6.90
C ILE A 303 -13.64 14.26 -7.11
N GLY A 304 -12.90 14.62 -8.16
CA GLY A 304 -11.58 14.08 -8.43
C GLY A 304 -10.48 14.81 -7.66
N ALA A 305 -9.44 14.07 -7.26
CA ALA A 305 -8.25 14.61 -6.62
C ALA A 305 -6.99 13.91 -7.15
N SER A 306 -5.92 14.68 -7.34
CA SER A 306 -4.67 14.23 -7.96
C SER A 306 -3.46 14.77 -7.20
N ASP A 307 -2.47 13.92 -6.94
CA ASP A 307 -1.33 14.27 -6.09
C ASP A 307 -0.34 15.22 -6.76
N PRO A 308 -0.03 16.39 -6.15
CA PRO A 308 0.90 17.35 -6.72
C PRO A 308 2.37 16.88 -6.69
N ARG A 309 2.69 15.78 -6.00
CA ARG A 309 4.05 15.21 -5.96
C ARG A 309 4.48 14.54 -7.27
N LYS A 310 3.53 14.28 -8.17
CA LYS A 310 3.78 13.61 -9.46
C LYS A 310 2.99 14.32 -10.56
N ASP A 311 3.47 14.22 -11.80
CA ASP A 311 2.67 14.63 -12.94
C ASP A 311 1.40 13.76 -13.02
N GLY A 312 0.24 14.40 -13.07
CA GLY A 312 -1.07 13.76 -13.01
C GLY A 312 -2.19 14.78 -13.11
N CYS A 313 -3.43 14.32 -13.28
CA CYS A 313 -4.60 15.18 -13.28
C CYS A 313 -5.85 14.45 -12.82
N ALA A 314 -6.83 15.21 -12.35
CA ALA A 314 -8.21 14.79 -12.18
C ALA A 314 -9.07 15.52 -13.22
N LEU A 315 -9.80 14.77 -14.03
CA LEU A 315 -10.62 15.30 -15.12
C LEU A 315 -12.05 14.75 -15.02
N GLY A 316 -13.03 15.57 -15.35
CA GLY A 316 -14.45 15.20 -15.39
C GLY A 316 -15.12 15.75 -16.65
N TYR A 317 -16.25 15.16 -17.03
CA TYR A 317 -17.06 15.54 -18.18
C TYR A 317 -18.55 15.31 -17.91
#